data_AF-A0A0M3HGA6-F1
#
_entry.id   AF-A0A0M3HGA6-F1
#
_cell.length_a   1.000
_cell.length_b   1.000
_cell.length_c   1.000
_cell.angle_alpha   90.00
_cell.angle_beta   90.00
_cell.angle_gamma   90.00
#
_symmetry.space_group_name_H-M   'P 1'
#
loop_
_entity.id
_entity.type
_entity.pdbx_description
1 polymer ?
#
loop_
_entity_poly.entity_id
_entity_poly.type
_entity_poly.pdbx_seq_one_letter_code
_entity_poly.pdbx_strand_id
1 'polypeptide(L)'
;MIVSILMMISQQFTGCTVVFAYSTDMFMNAKLSVDLARYSTLAIGIVYFVFACLAPILIERVGRRSLSLFQLITCDIALILLTIFTALQYYSTVKWASYGSIGALVFYMCVYGVGSPIPWMITGELFTTQVSLILFRF
;
A
#
# COMPACT_ATOMS: atom_id res chain seq x y z
N MET A 1 -9.63 3.58 -21.28
CA MET A 1 -9.95 4.77 -20.44
C MET A 1 -10.70 4.40 -19.16
N ILE A 2 -11.93 3.86 -19.22
CA ILE A 2 -12.71 3.52 -18.02
C ILE A 2 -11.97 2.54 -17.08
N VAL A 3 -11.35 1.48 -17.63
CA VAL A 3 -10.58 0.50 -16.85
C VAL A 3 -9.40 1.15 -16.10
N SER A 4 -8.66 2.06 -16.74
CA SER A 4 -7.54 2.78 -16.12
C SER A 4 -8.00 3.65 -14.95
N ILE A 5 -9.13 4.35 -15.11
CA ILE A 5 -9.72 5.18 -14.06
C ILE A 5 -10.17 4.31 -12.88
N LEU A 6 -10.87 3.21 -13.15
CA LEU A 6 -11.31 2.27 -12.10
C LEU A 6 -10.12 1.67 -11.34
N MET A 7 -9.02 1.34 -12.03
CA MET A 7 -7.81 0.83 -11.39
C MET A 7 -7.15 1.87 -10.47
N MET A 8 -7.05 3.13 -10.92
CA MET A 8 -6.50 4.22 -10.10
C MET A 8 -7.36 4.52 -8.87
N ILE A 9 -8.69 4.52 -9.05
CA ILE A 9 -9.63 4.69 -7.95
C ILE A 9 -9.50 3.53 -6.95
N SER A 10 -9.45 2.29 -7.43
CA SER A 10 -9.28 1.10 -6.58
C SER A 10 -8.00 1.19 -5.74
N GLN A 11 -6.91 1.72 -6.32
CA GLN A 11 -5.66 1.93 -5.59
C GLN A 11 -5.81 2.99 -4.47
N GLN A 12 -6.60 4.04 -4.66
CA GLN A 12 -6.85 5.03 -3.61
C GLN A 12 -7.70 4.47 -2.47
N PHE A 13 -8.59 3.52 -2.76
CA PHE A 13 -9.41 2.85 -1.73
C PHE A 13 -8.58 2.06 -0.72
N THR A 14 -7.32 1.71 -1.02
CA THR A 14 -6.43 1.09 -0.01
C THR A 14 -6.03 2.06 1.10
N GLY A 15 -6.40 3.35 1.02
CA GLY A 15 -6.08 4.35 2.03
C GLY A 15 -4.62 4.82 2.02
N CYS A 16 -3.90 4.57 0.93
CA CYS A 16 -2.44 4.82 0.86
C CYS A 16 -2.07 6.27 1.14
N THR A 17 -2.83 7.23 0.60
CA THR A 17 -2.61 8.67 0.84
C THR A 17 -2.65 9.00 2.33
N VAL A 18 -3.60 8.41 3.07
CA VAL A 18 -3.74 8.61 4.52
C VAL A 18 -2.57 7.96 5.26
N VAL A 19 -2.20 6.73 4.89
CA VAL A 19 -1.08 6.03 5.51
C VAL A 19 0.24 6.78 5.33
N PHE A 20 0.53 7.28 4.12
CA PHE A 20 1.76 8.05 3.89
C PHE A 20 1.76 9.39 4.60
N ALA A 21 0.63 10.10 4.64
CA ALA A 21 0.54 11.41 5.29
C ALA A 21 0.53 11.33 6.82
N TYR A 22 -0.12 10.31 7.39
CA TYR A 22 -0.45 10.27 8.82
C TYR A 22 0.11 9.05 9.56
N SER A 23 1.02 8.27 8.97
CA SER A 23 1.63 7.10 9.63
C SER A 23 2.26 7.42 10.99
N THR A 24 2.95 8.55 11.12
CA THR A 24 3.52 8.99 12.41
C THR A 24 2.43 9.21 13.45
N ASP A 25 1.33 9.87 13.06
CA ASP A 25 0.19 10.10 13.95
C ASP A 25 -0.53 8.79 14.30
N MET A 26 -0.66 7.86 13.35
CA MET A 26 -1.17 6.51 13.60
C MET A 26 -0.35 5.78 14.66
N PHE A 27 0.98 5.86 14.59
CA PHE A 27 1.86 5.28 15.60
C PHE A 27 1.77 6.00 16.96
N MET A 28 1.66 7.33 16.97
CA MET A 28 1.45 8.08 18.21
C MET A 28 0.10 7.73 18.86
N ASN A 29 -0.95 7.55 18.07
CA ASN A 29 -2.26 7.09 18.53
C ASN A 29 -2.21 5.66 19.10
N ALA A 30 -1.30 4.83 18.60
CA ALA A 30 -0.98 3.52 19.18
C ALA A 30 -0.06 3.61 20.42
N LYS A 31 0.06 4.78 21.05
CA LYS A 31 0.87 5.07 22.25
C LYS A 31 2.37 4.77 22.10
N LEU A 32 2.92 4.86 20.88
CA LEU A 32 4.38 4.85 20.71
C LEU A 32 4.96 6.20 21.16
N SER A 33 6.20 6.18 21.66
CA SER A 33 6.94 7.42 21.88
C SER A 33 7.16 8.15 20.55
N VAL A 34 7.24 9.47 20.58
CA VAL A 34 7.38 10.31 19.37
C VAL A 34 8.60 9.91 18.54
N ASP A 35 9.73 9.64 19.20
CA ASP A 35 10.97 9.22 18.52
C ASP A 35 10.79 7.86 17.85
N LEU A 36 10.19 6.88 18.54
CA LEU A 36 9.95 5.55 18.00
C LEU A 36 8.93 5.58 16.86
N ALA A 37 7.89 6.42 16.95
CA ALA A 37 6.92 6.63 15.88
C ALA A 37 7.59 7.18 14.62
N ARG A 38 8.47 8.19 14.76
CA ARG A 38 9.24 8.75 13.63
C ARG A 38 10.18 7.74 13.00
N TYR A 39 10.92 6.98 13.80
CA TYR A 39 11.79 5.91 13.29
C TYR A 39 11.00 4.80 12.61
N SER A 40 9.81 4.47 13.12
CA SER A 40 8.92 3.48 12.50
C SER A 40 8.37 3.98 11.17
N THR A 41 7.96 5.26 11.08
CA THR A 41 7.55 5.89 9.81
C THR A 41 8.66 5.87 8.77
N LEU A 42 9.89 6.15 9.16
CA LEU A 42 11.05 6.04 8.27
C LEU A 42 11.25 4.59 7.81
N ALA A 43 11.16 3.62 8.73
CA ALA A 43 11.33 2.20 8.43
C ALA A 43 10.28 1.69 7.43
N ILE A 44 9.00 2.03 7.60
CA ILE A 44 7.95 1.63 6.65
C ILE A 44 8.17 2.26 5.25
N GLY A 45 8.73 3.47 5.18
CA GLY A 45 9.11 4.11 3.92
C GLY A 45 10.24 3.38 3.20
N ILE A 46 11.26 2.94 3.94
CA ILE A 46 12.36 2.11 3.40
C ILE A 46 11.82 0.77 2.90
N VAL A 47 10.95 0.12 3.67
CA VAL A 47 10.32 -1.14 3.28
C VAL A 47 9.52 -0.96 1.99
N TYR A 48 8.67 0.07 1.92
CA TYR A 48 7.94 0.40 0.69
C TYR A 48 8.88 0.53 -0.51
N PHE A 49 9.97 1.28 -0.36
CA PHE A 49 10.95 1.49 -1.43
C PHE A 49 11.58 0.17 -1.91
N VAL A 50 12.02 -0.69 -0.98
CA VAL A 50 12.61 -1.99 -1.31
C VAL A 50 11.62 -2.87 -2.09
N PHE A 51 10.38 -2.97 -1.62
CA PHE A 51 9.36 -3.77 -2.29
C PHE A 51 8.89 -3.17 -3.62
N ALA A 52 8.91 -1.85 -3.76
CA ALA A 52 8.66 -1.17 -5.03
C ALA A 52 9.75 -1.49 -6.07
N CYS A 53 11.02 -1.57 -5.65
CA CYS A 53 12.11 -2.02 -6.53
C CYS A 53 11.96 -3.49 -6.97
N LEU A 54 11.41 -4.35 -6.11
CA LEU A 54 11.16 -5.77 -6.41
C LEU A 54 9.88 -5.99 -7.23
N ALA A 55 9.00 -4.99 -7.30
CA ALA A 55 7.70 -5.09 -7.96
C ALA A 55 7.76 -5.60 -9.41
N PRO A 56 8.65 -5.12 -10.30
CA PRO A 56 8.67 -5.56 -11.69
C PRO A 56 8.86 -7.07 -11.82
N ILE A 57 9.77 -7.64 -11.03
CA ILE A 57 10.10 -9.08 -11.04
C ILE A 57 8.89 -9.90 -10.58
N LEU A 58 8.20 -9.47 -9.53
CA LEU A 58 7.02 -10.18 -9.00
C LEU A 58 5.84 -10.08 -9.96
N ILE A 59 5.64 -8.91 -10.57
CA ILE A 59 4.59 -8.65 -11.54
C ILE A 59 4.73 -9.57 -12.76
N GLU A 60 5.96 -9.76 -13.26
CA GLU A 60 6.25 -10.64 -14.39
C GLU A 60 5.95 -12.12 -14.07
N ARG A 61 6.21 -12.56 -12.83
CA ARG A 61 6.01 -13.97 -12.43
C ARG A 61 4.57 -14.34 -12.08
N VAL A 62 3.88 -13.48 -11.33
CA VAL A 62 2.53 -13.79 -10.79
C VAL A 62 1.43 -13.31 -11.72
N GLY A 63 1.69 -12.24 -12.47
CA GLY A 63 0.71 -11.58 -13.30
C GLY A 63 -0.02 -10.45 -12.57
N ARG A 64 -0.40 -9.44 -13.36
CA ARG A 64 -0.84 -8.12 -12.89
C ARG A 64 -2.20 -8.11 -12.21
N ARG A 65 -3.16 -8.88 -12.75
CA ARG A 65 -4.54 -8.89 -12.26
C ARG A 65 -4.66 -9.54 -10.88
N SER A 66 -4.03 -10.69 -10.70
CA SER A 66 -4.03 -11.41 -9.42
C SER A 66 -3.34 -10.60 -8.34
N LEU A 67 -2.23 -9.93 -8.68
CA LEU A 67 -1.45 -9.13 -7.74
C LEU A 67 -2.20 -7.86 -7.29
N SER A 68 -2.95 -7.21 -8.18
CA SER A 68 -3.79 -6.06 -7.82
C SER A 68 -4.95 -6.44 -6.89
N LEU A 69 -5.63 -7.56 -7.13
CA LEU A 69 -6.69 -8.04 -6.24
C LEU A 69 -6.14 -8.50 -4.89
N PHE A 70 -5.00 -9.20 -4.90
CA PHE A 70 -4.31 -9.62 -3.69
C PHE A 70 -3.91 -8.41 -2.82
N GLN A 71 -3.40 -7.35 -3.45
CA GLN A 71 -3.05 -6.12 -2.75
C GLN A 71 -4.26 -5.50 -2.05
N LEU A 72 -5.39 -5.33 -2.76
CA LEU A 72 -6.61 -4.73 -2.18
C LEU A 72 -7.04 -5.46 -0.90
N ILE A 73 -7.22 -6.78 -1.00
CA ILE A 73 -7.67 -7.62 0.13
C ILE A 73 -6.68 -7.56 1.29
N THR A 74 -5.39 -7.66 0.99
CA THR A 74 -4.36 -7.76 2.02
C THR A 74 -4.10 -6.41 2.69
N CYS A 75 -4.19 -5.30 1.95
CA CYS A 75 -4.14 -3.96 2.51
C CYS A 75 -5.32 -3.68 3.44
N ASP A 76 -6.53 -4.10 3.07
CA ASP A 76 -7.71 -3.97 3.93
C ASP A 76 -7.54 -4.76 5.24
N ILE A 77 -7.06 -6.00 5.15
CA ILE A 77 -6.75 -6.83 6.33
C ILE A 77 -5.70 -6.16 7.21
N ALA A 78 -4.64 -5.60 6.61
CA ALA A 78 -3.58 -4.93 7.36
C ALA A 78 -4.09 -3.68 8.10
N LEU A 79 -4.98 -2.91 7.47
CA LEU A 79 -5.62 -1.75 8.10
C LEU A 79 -6.57 -2.17 9.23
N ILE A 80 -7.35 -3.23 9.05
CA ILE A 80 -8.21 -3.78 10.11
C ILE A 80 -7.35 -4.22 11.31
N LEU A 81 -6.23 -4.92 11.06
CA LEU A 81 -5.29 -5.32 12.11
C LEU A 81 -4.70 -4.10 12.84
N LEU A 82 -4.31 -3.06 12.10
CA LEU A 82 -3.83 -1.80 12.68
C LEU A 82 -4.89 -1.18 13.60
N THR A 83 -6.15 -1.13 13.17
CA THR A 83 -7.27 -0.63 13.98
C THR A 83 -7.46 -1.47 15.24
N ILE A 84 -7.44 -2.80 15.13
CA ILE A 84 -7.58 -3.71 16.27
C ILE A 84 -6.45 -3.49 17.29
N PHE A 85 -5.19 -3.43 16.85
CA PHE A 85 -4.06 -3.20 17.74
C PHE A 85 -4.12 -1.84 18.42
N THR A 86 -4.52 -0.81 17.68
CA THR A 86 -4.67 0.54 18.24
C THR A 86 -5.81 0.58 19.27
N ALA A 87 -6.94 -0.08 18.98
CA ALA A 87 -8.07 -0.18 19.90
C ALA A 87 -7.71 -0.98 21.18
N LEU A 88 -7.01 -2.11 21.05
CA LEU A 88 -6.53 -2.89 22.19
C LEU A 88 -5.61 -2.07 23.09
N GLN A 89 -4.74 -1.26 22.49
CA GLN A 89 -3.85 -0.38 23.23
C GLN A 89 -4.59 0.77 23.92
N TYR A 90 -5.69 1.24 23.32
CA TYR A 90 -6.55 2.27 23.90
C TYR A 90 -7.34 1.74 25.12
N TYR A 91 -8.04 0.61 24.98
CA TYR A 91 -8.95 0.07 26.01
C TYR A 91 -8.26 -0.80 27.07
N SER A 92 -7.31 -1.64 26.67
CA SER A 92 -6.72 -2.66 27.55
C SER A 92 -5.27 -2.36 27.96
N THR A 93 -4.69 -1.26 27.46
CA THR A 93 -3.32 -0.79 27.77
C THR A 93 -2.25 -1.88 27.62
N VAL A 94 -2.39 -2.68 26.57
CA VAL A 94 -1.57 -3.86 26.30
C VAL A 94 -0.31 -3.46 25.54
N LYS A 95 0.84 -3.40 26.23
CA LYS A 95 2.12 -2.95 25.66
C LYS A 95 2.54 -3.66 24.36
N TRP A 96 2.18 -4.93 24.17
CA TRP A 96 2.53 -5.66 22.94
C TRP A 96 1.72 -5.21 21.71
N ALA A 97 0.56 -4.59 21.91
CA ALA A 97 -0.30 -4.12 20.82
C ALA A 97 0.35 -2.94 20.06
N SER A 98 1.15 -2.11 20.72
CA SER A 98 1.96 -1.07 20.06
C SER A 98 2.93 -1.66 19.04
N TYR A 99 3.61 -2.77 19.36
CA TYR A 99 4.48 -3.47 18.39
C TYR A 99 3.67 -4.14 17.27
N GLY A 100 2.47 -4.64 17.58
CA GLY A 100 1.52 -5.14 16.59
C GLY A 100 1.14 -4.08 15.54
N SER A 101 0.94 -2.82 15.96
CA SER A 101 0.64 -1.70 15.05
C SER A 101 1.77 -1.42 14.05
N ILE A 102 3.03 -1.53 14.50
CA ILE A 102 4.22 -1.43 13.62
C ILE A 102 4.21 -2.58 12.61
N GLY A 103 4.02 -3.82 13.09
CA GLY A 103 3.98 -5.00 12.23
C GLY A 103 2.89 -4.91 11.16
N ALA A 104 1.69 -4.44 11.52
CA ALA A 104 0.58 -4.26 10.58
C ALA A 104 0.90 -3.24 9.48
N LEU A 105 1.49 -2.09 9.83
CA LEU A 105 1.86 -1.06 8.85
C LEU A 105 3.06 -1.46 7.99
N VAL A 106 4.04 -2.18 8.55
CA VAL A 106 5.14 -2.77 7.77
C VAL A 106 4.57 -3.76 6.74
N PHE A 107 3.68 -4.66 7.17
CA PHE A 107 3.04 -5.63 6.28
C PHE A 107 2.24 -4.95 5.18
N TYR A 108 1.46 -3.90 5.53
CA TYR A 108 0.77 -3.05 4.56
C TYR A 108 1.75 -2.51 3.51
N MET A 109 2.90 -1.97 3.91
CA MET A 109 3.88 -1.39 2.99
C MET A 109 4.58 -2.42 2.10
N CYS A 110 4.84 -3.63 2.60
CA CYS A 110 5.39 -4.71 1.77
C CYS A 110 4.48 -5.01 0.59
N VAL A 111 3.18 -5.18 0.87
CA VAL A 111 2.19 -5.53 -0.15
C VAL A 111 1.88 -4.35 -1.05
N TYR A 112 1.71 -3.16 -0.46
CA TYR A 112 1.46 -1.94 -1.21
C TYR A 112 2.63 -1.57 -2.12
N GLY A 113 3.88 -1.77 -1.67
CA GLY A 113 5.08 -1.53 -2.48
C GLY A 113 5.10 -2.33 -3.78
N VAL A 114 4.75 -3.61 -3.72
CA VAL A 114 4.68 -4.48 -4.90
C VAL A 114 3.54 -4.09 -5.84
N GLY A 115 2.37 -3.75 -5.28
CA GLY A 115 1.19 -3.49 -6.08
C GLY A 115 1.06 -2.05 -6.61
N SER A 116 1.76 -1.09 -5.99
CA SER A 116 1.72 0.34 -6.33
C SER A 116 2.00 0.64 -7.82
N PRO A 117 2.98 -0.01 -8.51
CA PRO A 117 3.28 0.29 -9.91
C PRO A 117 2.25 -0.26 -10.92
N ILE A 118 1.39 -1.21 -10.51
CA ILE A 118 0.51 -1.95 -11.43
C ILE A 118 -0.47 -1.02 -12.16
N PRO A 119 -1.23 -0.15 -11.47
CA PRO A 119 -2.21 0.71 -12.14
C PRO A 119 -1.52 1.71 -13.09
N TRP A 120 -0.34 2.22 -12.72
CA TRP A 120 0.44 3.13 -13.57
C TRP A 120 0.89 2.46 -14.86
N MET A 121 1.40 1.23 -14.76
CA MET A 121 1.81 0.44 -15.91
C MET A 121 0.64 0.09 -16.83
N ILE A 122 -0.50 -0.36 -16.28
CA ILE A 122 -1.72 -0.64 -17.06
C ILE A 122 -2.20 0.61 -17.78
N THR A 123 -2.14 1.77 -17.11
CA THR A 123 -2.52 3.05 -17.69
C THR A 123 -1.61 3.42 -18.86
N GLY A 124 -0.29 3.28 -18.70
CA GLY A 124 0.69 3.52 -19.76
C GLY A 124 0.47 2.63 -20.99
N GLU A 125 0.24 1.33 -20.79
CA GLU A 125 0.00 0.39 -21.91
C GLU A 125 -1.30 0.69 -22.66
N LEU A 126 -2.37 1.01 -21.93
CA LEU A 126 -3.67 1.29 -22.55
C LEU A 126 -3.60 2.56 -23.42
N PHE A 127 -2.91 3.60 -22.97
CA PHE A 127 -2.79 4.84 -23.76
C PHE A 127 -1.84 4.68 -24.96
N THR A 128 -0.71 3.97 -24.81
CA THR A 128 0.19 3.67 -25.94
C THR A 128 -0.51 2.82 -27.01
N THR A 129 -1.33 1.84 -26.60
CA THR A 129 -2.12 1.02 -27.52
C THR A 129 -3.10 1.86 -28.35
N GLN A 130 -3.75 2.86 -27.74
CA GLN A 130 -4.68 3.73 -28.48
C GLN A 130 -3.96 4.63 -29.49
N VAL A 131 -2.80 5.18 -29.14
CA VAL A 131 -2.00 6.00 -30.05
C VAL A 131 -1.48 5.17 -31.23
N SER A 132 -1.01 3.95 -30.98
CA SER A 132 -0.52 3.05 -32.04
C SER A 132 -1.63 2.62 -33.00
N LEU A 133 -2.84 2.36 -32.50
CA LEU A 133 -4.01 2.05 -33.35
C LEU A 133 -4.47 3.23 -34.22
N ILE A 134 -4.24 4.47 -33.79
CA ILE A 134 -4.55 5.68 -34.58
C ILE A 134 -3.56 5.83 -35.74
N LEU A 135 -2.27 5.53 -35.52
CA LEU A 135 -1.22 5.63 -36.54
C LEU A 135 -1.36 4.61 -37.68
N PHE A 136 -1.91 3.42 -37.42
CA PHE A 136 -2.17 2.41 -38.46
C PHE A 136 -3.48 2.63 -39.24
N ARG A 137 -4.24 3.68 -38.91
CA ARG A 137 -5.51 4.03 -39.58
C ARG A 137 -5.40 5.19 -40.58
N PHE A 138 -4.19 5.69 -40.82
CA PHE A 138 -3.85 6.66 -41.88
C PHE A 138 -2.82 6.06 -42.82
#